data_AF-A0A653AIE6-F1
#
_entry.id   AF-A0A653AIE6-F1
#
_cell.length_a   1.000
_cell.length_b   1.000
_cell.length_c   1.000
_cell.angle_alpha   90.00
_cell.angle_beta   90.00
_cell.angle_gamma   90.00
#
_symmetry.space_group_name_H-M   'P 1'
#
loop_
_entity.id
_entity.type
_entity.pdbx_description
1 polymer ?
#
loop_
_entity_poly.entity_id
_entity_poly.type
_entity_poly.pdbx_seq_one_letter_code
_entity_poly.pdbx_strand_id
1 'polypeptide(L)'
;MATQPPKEVKINFPQGLYGGVYSNNMAVGHSREEFIMDFLMVAPPAGAVTARIIVSPGHMKRIAAALQDNLRKYEEKYGEIQQAEEPKPDIQFN
;
A
#
# COMPACT_ATOMS: atom_id res chain seq x y z
N MET A 1 32.69 -21.75 5.45
CA MET A 1 31.78 -21.25 4.39
C MET A 1 31.99 -19.74 4.32
N ALA A 2 32.47 -19.20 3.20
CA ALA A 2 32.75 -17.76 3.08
C ALA A 2 31.43 -16.99 3.02
N THR A 3 31.23 -16.06 3.94
CA THR A 3 30.13 -15.08 3.91
C THR A 3 30.39 -14.12 2.76
N GLN A 4 29.60 -14.22 1.67
CA GLN A 4 29.66 -13.22 0.61
C GLN A 4 29.21 -11.87 1.18
N PRO A 5 29.92 -10.77 0.88
CA PRO A 5 29.50 -9.44 1.30
C PRO A 5 28.12 -9.13 0.71
N PRO A 6 27.26 -8.40 1.45
CA PRO A 6 25.92 -8.04 0.97
C PRO A 6 26.04 -7.30 -0.36
N LYS A 7 25.49 -7.89 -1.43
CA LYS A 7 25.43 -7.24 -2.74
C LYS A 7 24.47 -6.06 -2.63
N GLU A 8 24.97 -4.86 -2.89
CA GLU A 8 24.14 -3.67 -3.05
C GLU A 8 23.23 -3.86 -4.27
N VAL A 9 21.92 -3.90 -4.03
CA VAL A 9 20.93 -3.94 -5.09
C VAL A 9 20.65 -2.52 -5.53
N LYS A 10 21.09 -2.15 -6.73
CA LYS A 10 20.70 -0.88 -7.34
C LYS A 10 19.22 -0.94 -7.74
N ILE A 11 18.42 -0.10 -7.12
CA ILE A 11 17.00 0.05 -7.46
C ILE A 11 16.88 1.14 -8.53
N ASN A 12 16.35 0.80 -9.69
CA ASN A 12 15.98 1.77 -10.71
C ASN A 12 14.58 2.31 -10.42
N PHE A 13 14.38 3.63 -10.52
CA PHE A 13 13.08 4.24 -10.38
C PHE A 13 12.57 4.72 -11.74
N PRO A 14 11.55 4.07 -12.32
CA PRO A 14 11.00 4.47 -13.61
C PRO A 14 10.47 5.91 -13.60
N GLN A 15 10.74 6.68 -14.66
CA GLN A 15 10.29 8.07 -14.79
C GLN A 15 8.77 8.26 -14.56
N GLY A 16 7.97 7.32 -15.05
CA GLY A 16 6.50 7.36 -14.87
C GLY A 16 6.01 7.18 -13.43
N LEU A 17 6.87 6.75 -12.50
CA LEU A 17 6.48 6.53 -11.10
C LEU A 17 6.91 7.68 -10.16
N TYR A 18 7.63 8.70 -10.66
CA TYR A 18 8.16 9.78 -9.81
C TYR A 18 7.08 10.58 -9.09
N GLY A 19 5.94 10.81 -9.74
CA GLY A 19 4.83 11.55 -9.15
C GLY A 19 4.01 10.75 -8.13
N GLY A 20 4.23 9.43 -8.03
CA GLY A 20 3.34 8.53 -7.30
C GLY A 20 1.92 8.51 -7.86
N VAL A 21 1.01 7.93 -7.10
CA VAL A 21 -0.43 7.97 -7.37
C VAL A 21 -1.17 8.38 -6.11
N TYR A 22 -2.22 9.17 -6.26
CA TYR A 22 -3.15 9.47 -5.17
C TYR A 22 -4.25 8.39 -5.12
N SER A 23 -4.66 8.02 -3.91
CA SER A 23 -5.79 7.13 -3.65
C SER A 23 -6.50 7.55 -2.37
N ASN A 24 -7.82 7.49 -2.37
CA ASN A 24 -8.65 7.78 -1.20
C ASN A 24 -9.36 6.55 -0.63
N ASN A 25 -9.17 5.38 -1.25
CA ASN A 25 -9.70 4.10 -0.78
C ASN A 25 -8.74 2.96 -1.18
N MET A 26 -8.83 1.83 -0.49
CA MET A 26 -8.08 0.61 -0.80
C MET A 26 -8.98 -0.61 -0.61
N ALA A 27 -9.07 -1.46 -1.63
CA ALA A 27 -9.67 -2.79 -1.52
C ALA A 27 -8.57 -3.84 -1.39
N VAL A 28 -8.76 -4.80 -0.48
CA VAL A 28 -7.81 -5.89 -0.26
C VAL A 28 -8.48 -7.25 -0.44
N GLY A 29 -8.05 -7.98 -1.46
CA GLY A 29 -8.40 -9.39 -1.69
C GLY A 29 -7.22 -10.30 -1.40
N HIS A 30 -7.46 -11.56 -1.06
CA HIS A 30 -6.37 -12.52 -0.85
C HIS A 30 -6.78 -13.97 -1.10
N SER A 31 -5.78 -14.79 -1.42
CA SER A 31 -5.82 -16.26 -1.43
C SER A 31 -4.76 -16.81 -0.48
N ARG A 32 -4.48 -18.12 -0.56
CA ARG A 32 -3.35 -18.73 0.19
C ARG A 32 -2.00 -18.33 -0.39
N GLU A 33 -1.96 -17.93 -1.65
CA GLU A 33 -0.77 -17.67 -2.43
C GLU A 33 -0.43 -16.17 -2.47
N GLU A 34 -1.45 -15.31 -2.52
CA GLU A 34 -1.26 -13.88 -2.78
C GLU A 34 -2.25 -12.98 -2.04
N PHE A 35 -1.81 -11.75 -1.78
CA PHE A 35 -2.62 -10.60 -1.41
C PHE A 35 -2.60 -9.62 -2.58
N ILE A 36 -3.77 -9.08 -2.92
CA ILE A 36 -3.97 -8.06 -3.95
C ILE A 36 -4.50 -6.82 -3.24
N MET A 37 -3.74 -5.72 -3.33
CA MET A 37 -4.12 -4.40 -2.82
C MET A 37 -4.41 -3.48 -4.00
N ASP A 38 -5.68 -3.10 -4.14
CA ASP A 38 -6.14 -2.15 -5.14
C ASP A 38 -6.36 -0.79 -4.50
N PHE A 39 -5.53 0.16 -4.89
CA PHE A 39 -5.67 1.56 -4.52
C PHE A 39 -6.62 2.24 -5.49
N LEU A 40 -7.61 2.93 -4.95
CA LEU A 40 -8.74 3.47 -5.69
C LEU A 40 -8.81 4.99 -5.49
N MET A 41 -9.20 5.69 -6.55
CA MET A 41 -9.72 7.05 -6.49
C MET A 41 -11.21 6.97 -6.76
N VAL A 42 -12.02 7.20 -5.72
CA VAL A 42 -13.48 7.14 -5.77
C VAL A 42 -14.03 8.56 -5.63
N ALA A 43 -14.80 9.02 -6.60
CA ALA A 43 -15.47 10.32 -6.58
C ALA A 43 -16.81 10.23 -7.34
N PRO A 44 -17.98 10.44 -6.69
CA PRO A 44 -19.27 10.31 -7.37
C PRO A 44 -19.31 11.07 -8.71
N PRO A 45 -19.79 10.44 -9.80
CA PRO A 45 -20.46 9.14 -9.90
C PRO A 45 -19.55 7.93 -10.23
N ALA A 46 -18.22 8.10 -10.26
CA ALA A 46 -17.31 7.06 -10.78
C ALA A 46 -16.10 6.81 -9.87
N GLY A 47 -15.34 5.78 -10.19
CA GLY A 47 -14.06 5.53 -9.55
C GLY A 47 -13.10 4.85 -10.51
N ALA A 48 -11.82 4.87 -10.17
CA ALA A 48 -10.77 4.21 -10.94
C ALA A 48 -9.75 3.57 -10.01
N VAL A 49 -9.21 2.41 -10.43
CA VAL A 49 -8.00 1.84 -9.84
C VAL A 49 -6.82 2.69 -10.25
N THR A 50 -6.10 3.24 -9.27
CA THR A 50 -4.91 4.07 -9.51
C THR A 50 -3.62 3.26 -9.40
N ALA A 51 -3.61 2.20 -8.58
CA ALA A 51 -2.53 1.21 -8.54
C ALA A 51 -3.03 -0.15 -8.02
N ARG A 52 -2.37 -1.22 -8.47
CA ARG A 52 -2.52 -2.58 -7.95
C ARG A 52 -1.17 -3.12 -7.53
N ILE A 53 -1.09 -3.65 -6.32
CA ILE A 53 0.11 -4.29 -5.78
C ILE A 53 -0.23 -5.72 -5.35
N ILE A 54 0.51 -6.69 -5.87
CA ILE A 54 0.34 -8.11 -5.56
C ILE A 54 1.56 -8.59 -4.79
N VAL A 55 1.34 -9.22 -3.64
CA VAL A 55 2.42 -9.69 -2.75
C VAL A 55 2.07 -11.04 -2.15
N SER A 56 3.08 -11.82 -1.75
CA SER A 56 2.84 -13.04 -0.98
C SER A 56 2.37 -12.72 0.45
N PRO A 57 1.65 -13.64 1.12
CA PRO A 57 1.22 -13.46 2.52
C PRO A 57 2.37 -13.13 3.48
N GLY A 58 3.54 -13.74 3.28
CA GLY A 58 4.73 -13.46 4.08
C GLY A 58 5.25 -12.03 3.90
N HIS A 59 5.17 -11.49 2.68
CA HIS A 59 5.52 -10.09 2.39
C HIS A 59 4.50 -9.13 2.98
N MET A 60 3.20 -9.47 2.91
CA MET A 60 2.14 -8.66 3.49
C MET A 60 2.33 -8.44 4.99
N LYS A 61 2.73 -9.49 5.74
CA LYS A 61 3.05 -9.34 7.17
C LYS A 61 4.17 -8.32 7.43
N ARG A 62 5.22 -8.33 6.61
CA ARG A 62 6.33 -7.38 6.75
C ARG A 62 5.90 -5.96 6.42
N ILE A 63 5.06 -5.79 5.39
CA ILE A 63 4.50 -4.49 5.02
C ILE A 63 3.64 -3.94 6.16
N ALA A 64 2.70 -4.73 6.69
CA ALA A 64 1.82 -4.30 7.77
C ALA A 64 2.60 -3.86 9.02
N ALA A 65 3.59 -4.66 9.44
CA ALA A 65 4.44 -4.31 10.58
C ALA A 65 5.23 -3.02 10.34
N ALA A 66 5.79 -2.83 9.15
CA ALA A 66 6.53 -1.62 8.80
C ALA A 66 5.62 -0.39 8.77
N LEU A 67 4.41 -0.48 8.21
CA LEU A 67 3.46 0.63 8.19
C LEU A 67 3.01 1.03 9.59
N GLN A 68 2.70 0.06 10.45
CA GLN A 68 2.32 0.32 11.84
C GLN A 68 3.45 1.01 12.63
N ASP A 69 4.69 0.57 12.44
CA ASP A 69 5.87 1.19 13.06
C ASP A 69 6.08 2.63 12.58
N ASN A 70 5.91 2.90 11.29
CA ASN A 70 6.08 4.24 10.73
C ASN A 70 4.93 5.19 11.11
N LEU A 71 3.70 4.70 11.19
CA LEU A 71 2.56 5.49 11.70
C LEU A 71 2.81 5.92 13.15
N ARG A 72 3.24 5.00 14.01
CA ARG A 72 3.57 5.32 15.41
C ARG A 72 4.66 6.39 15.50
N LYS A 73 5.75 6.23 14.74
CA LYS A 73 6.84 7.22 14.68
C LYS A 73 6.38 8.58 14.16
N TYR A 74 5.43 8.61 13.23
CA TYR A 74 4.84 9.83 12.74
C TYR A 74 4.02 10.52 13.84
N GLU A 75 3.15 9.79 14.53
CA GLU A 75 2.29 10.34 15.58
C GLU A 75 3.09 10.82 16.80
N GLU A 76 4.15 10.11 17.18
CA GLU A 76 5.12 10.55 18.21
C GLU A 76 5.74 11.91 17.87
N LYS A 77 5.91 12.22 16.58
CA LYS A 77 6.56 13.44 16.11
C LYS A 77 5.58 14.58 15.81
N TYR A 78 4.40 14.28 15.28
CA TYR A 78 3.46 15.28 14.74
C TYR A 78 2.10 15.30 15.43
N GLY A 79 1.84 14.39 16.37
CA GLY A 79 0.56 14.23 17.06
C GLY A 79 -0.33 13.16 16.43
N GLU A 80 -1.41 12.82 17.12
CA GLU A 80 -2.35 11.76 16.74
C GLU A 80 -3.04 12.04 15.40
N ILE A 81 -3.19 10.99 14.60
CA ILE A 81 -3.92 11.05 13.33
C ILE A 81 -5.41 10.86 13.61
N GLN A 82 -6.23 11.79 13.13
CA GLN A 82 -7.67 11.57 13.09
C GLN A 82 -7.97 10.53 12.00
N GLN A 83 -8.63 9.44 12.38
CA GLN A 83 -9.09 8.44 11.41
C GLN A 83 -10.09 9.09 10.45
N ALA A 84 -9.80 8.97 9.15
CA ALA A 84 -10.75 9.31 8.11
C ALA A 84 -11.93 8.32 8.17
N GLU A 85 -13.15 8.82 8.04
CA GLU A 85 -14.31 7.95 7.89
C GLU A 85 -14.18 7.12 6.62
N GLU A 86 -14.48 5.82 6.71
CA GLU A 86 -14.59 4.99 5.51
C GLU A 86 -15.64 5.62 4.58
N PRO A 87 -15.31 5.82 3.29
CA PRO A 87 -16.33 6.18 2.32
C PRO A 87 -17.43 5.13 2.41
N LYS A 88 -18.69 5.57 2.57
CA LYS A 88 -19.88 4.71 2.52
C LYS A 88 -20.54 4.66 1.12
N PRO A 89 -19.90 4.18 0.03
CA PRO A 89 -20.65 3.79 -1.16
C PRO A 89 -21.00 2.31 -1.12
N ASP A 90 -22.16 1.98 -1.68
CA ASP A 90 -22.54 0.63 -2.10
C ASP A 90 -21.69 0.25 -3.33
N ILE A 91 -20.40 -0.04 -3.12
CA ILE A 91 -19.43 -0.30 -4.19
C ILE A 91 -19.68 -1.72 -4.74
N GLN A 92 -20.37 -1.80 -5.88
CA GLN A 92 -20.47 -3.04 -6.66
C GLN A 92 -19.30 -3.10 -7.65
N PHE A 93 -18.46 -4.13 -7.53
CA PHE A 93 -17.48 -4.46 -8.56
C PHE A 93 -18.23 -5.14 -9.72
N ASN A 94 -18.08 -4.63 -10.95
CA ASN A 94 -18.60 -5.29 -12.16
C ASN A 94 -17.76 -6.50 -12.54
#